data_AF-A0A7S4RBA9-F1
#
_entry.id   AF-A0A7S4RBA9-F1
#
_cell.length_a   1.000
_cell.length_b   1.000
_cell.length_c   1.000
_cell.angle_alpha   90.00
_cell.angle_beta   90.00
_cell.angle_gamma   90.00
#
_symmetry.space_group_name_H-M   'P 1'
#
loop_
_entity.id
_entity.type
_entity.pdbx_description
1 polymer ?
#
loop_
_entity_poly.entity_id
_entity_poly.type
_entity_poly.pdbx_seq_one_letter_code
_entity_poly.pdbx_strand_id
1 'polypeptide(L)'
;MCIIIMGMGGKPSQLLNIPLVQKDDITTIRCFSGGGTVVVDTSSLWICVHGKSCKWSVDYVFGNVFERCKLDAIQRKRRLLQQDYNGEKEGEKKEDMYPNFTLRENDYVLGQHKIGGNAQAITAQGWLHHTSFLWDYQQENMAYLSLPQKRPEYRGDRIHDDF
;
A
#
# COMPACT_ATOMS: atom_id res chain seq x y z
N MET A 1 6.32 3.78 18.38
CA MET A 1 7.53 4.41 17.79
C MET A 1 7.42 4.28 16.29
N CYS A 2 7.53 5.38 15.55
CA CYS A 2 7.45 5.38 14.09
C CYS A 2 8.56 6.24 13.47
N ILE A 3 8.75 6.08 12.18
CA ILE A 3 9.64 6.87 11.33
C ILE A 3 8.81 7.37 10.15
N ILE A 4 9.07 8.59 9.71
CA ILE A 4 8.46 9.18 8.52
C ILE A 4 9.44 9.03 7.37
N ILE A 5 9.00 8.39 6.27
CA ILE A 5 9.77 8.33 5.04
C ILE A 5 9.11 9.23 4.00
N MET A 6 9.89 10.19 3.51
CA MET A 6 9.48 11.14 2.48
C MET A 6 10.07 10.75 1.12
N GLY A 7 9.27 10.90 0.06
CA GLY A 7 9.78 10.93 -1.31
C GLY A 7 10.82 12.03 -1.51
N MET A 8 11.77 11.80 -2.41
CA MET A 8 12.93 12.69 -2.63
C MET A 8 12.56 14.17 -2.87
N GLY A 9 11.47 14.42 -3.61
CA GLY A 9 11.00 15.78 -3.95
C GLY A 9 10.07 16.43 -2.92
N GLY A 10 9.71 15.75 -1.83
CA GLY A 10 8.72 16.23 -0.87
C GLY A 10 9.23 17.39 0.01
N LYS A 11 8.42 18.41 0.26
CA LYS A 11 8.75 19.49 1.20
C LYS A 11 8.12 19.20 2.57
N PRO A 12 8.88 19.14 3.67
CA PRO A 12 8.34 18.80 4.99
C PRO A 12 7.16 19.68 5.39
N SER A 13 7.25 20.99 5.18
CA SER A 13 6.19 21.96 5.50
C SER A 13 4.88 21.78 4.74
N GLN A 14 4.88 20.99 3.66
CA GLN A 14 3.68 20.70 2.86
C GLN A 14 3.08 19.33 3.15
N LEU A 15 3.85 18.44 3.77
CA LEU A 15 3.52 17.02 3.89
C LEU A 15 3.41 16.57 5.34
N LEU A 16 3.97 17.34 6.28
CA LEU A 16 4.05 16.98 7.69
C LEU A 16 3.43 18.06 8.58
N ASN A 17 2.83 17.61 9.67
CA ASN A 17 2.52 18.45 10.81
C ASN A 17 3.81 18.74 11.59
N ILE A 18 4.55 19.78 11.16
CA ILE A 18 5.87 20.11 11.71
C ILE A 18 5.87 20.28 13.24
N PRO A 19 4.93 21.02 13.86
CA PRO A 19 4.88 21.14 15.32
C PRO A 19 4.76 19.79 16.03
N LEU A 20 3.91 18.88 15.52
CA LEU A 20 3.69 17.58 16.15
C LEU A 20 4.90 16.65 15.97
N VAL A 21 5.46 16.60 14.75
CA VAL A 21 6.68 15.82 14.44
C VAL A 21 7.86 16.24 15.31
N GLN A 22 8.03 17.54 15.55
CA GLN A 22 9.09 18.07 16.42
C GLN A 22 8.83 17.81 17.89
N LYS A 23 7.58 17.97 18.34
CA LYS A 23 7.19 17.71 19.73
C LYS A 23 7.45 16.26 20.13
N ASP A 24 7.11 15.33 19.24
CA ASP A 24 7.19 13.89 19.51
C ASP A 24 8.52 13.26 19.04
N ASP A 25 9.48 14.10 18.61
CA ASP A 25 10.83 13.74 18.14
C ASP A 25 10.84 12.62 17.07
N ILE A 26 9.96 12.76 16.09
CA ILE A 26 9.78 11.73 15.06
C ILE A 26 10.87 11.84 13.99
N THR A 27 11.68 10.80 13.88
CA THR A 27 12.71 10.68 12.83
C THR A 27 12.06 10.77 11.45
N THR A 28 12.56 11.70 10.63
CA THR A 28 12.09 11.90 9.26
C THR A 28 13.25 11.74 8.29
N ILE A 29 13.13 10.81 7.34
CA ILE A 29 14.16 10.52 6.34
C ILE A 29 13.62 10.65 4.91
N ARG A 30 14.50 10.95 3.95
CA ARG A 30 14.16 10.95 2.53
C ARG A 30 14.61 9.66 1.88
N CYS A 31 13.74 9.03 1.09
CA CYS A 31 14.16 7.94 0.22
C CYS A 31 14.82 8.47 -1.06
N PHE A 32 15.54 7.58 -1.75
CA PHE A 32 16.19 7.88 -3.02
C PHE A 32 15.25 7.74 -4.24
N SER A 33 13.98 7.41 -4.02
CA SER A 33 12.95 7.33 -5.05
C SER A 33 12.01 8.54 -4.96
N GLY A 34 11.21 8.75 -6.02
CA GLY A 34 10.08 9.67 -5.95
C GLY A 34 8.94 9.13 -5.08
N GLY A 35 7.77 9.75 -5.18
CA GLY A 35 6.54 9.27 -4.53
C GLY A 35 6.09 10.12 -3.35
N GLY A 36 5.17 9.57 -2.57
CA GLY A 36 4.52 10.23 -1.45
C GLY A 36 5.34 10.24 -0.16
N THR A 37 4.67 10.54 0.94
CA THR A 37 5.21 10.41 2.29
C THR A 37 4.44 9.33 3.02
N VAL A 38 5.14 8.47 3.75
CA VAL A 38 4.56 7.36 4.52
C VAL A 38 5.05 7.42 5.95
N VAL A 39 4.19 7.03 6.89
CA VAL A 39 4.58 6.77 8.27
C VAL A 39 4.72 5.27 8.44
N VAL A 40 5.79 4.87 9.11
CA VAL A 40 6.19 3.49 9.23
C VAL A 40 6.49 3.20 10.68
N ASP A 41 5.93 2.11 11.18
CA ASP A 41 6.14 1.61 12.53
C ASP A 41 6.61 0.15 12.51
N THR A 42 6.64 -0.46 13.70
CA THR A 42 7.07 -1.85 13.91
C THR A 42 6.19 -2.87 13.20
N SER A 43 4.97 -2.49 12.81
CA SER A 43 4.01 -3.37 12.16
C SER A 43 3.96 -3.17 10.65
N SER A 44 4.75 -2.24 10.10
CA SER A 44 4.76 -1.98 8.66
C SER A 44 5.61 -3.02 7.91
N LEU A 45 5.06 -3.62 6.86
CA LEU A 45 5.80 -4.58 6.02
C LEU A 45 6.45 -3.87 4.83
N TRP A 46 7.73 -4.13 4.59
CA TRP A 46 8.49 -3.52 3.50
C TRP A 46 8.93 -4.55 2.48
N ILE A 47 8.73 -4.24 1.21
CA ILE A 47 9.24 -5.04 0.11
C ILE A 47 10.01 -4.15 -0.84
N CYS A 48 11.19 -4.61 -1.25
CA CYS A 48 12.00 -4.01 -2.28
C CYS A 48 12.36 -5.08 -3.31
N VAL A 49 12.07 -4.80 -4.58
CA VAL A 49 12.42 -5.64 -5.72
C VAL A 49 13.22 -4.82 -6.69
N HIS A 50 14.34 -5.37 -7.16
CA HIS A 50 15.23 -4.68 -8.09
C HIS A 50 15.69 -5.64 -9.19
N GLY A 51 15.99 -5.08 -10.36
CA GLY A 51 16.40 -5.85 -11.53
C GLY A 51 17.24 -5.03 -12.51
N LYS A 52 17.94 -5.72 -13.41
CA LYS A 52 18.85 -5.11 -14.41
C LYS A 52 18.23 -4.86 -15.78
N SER A 53 17.07 -5.46 -16.08
CA SER A 53 16.45 -5.37 -17.42
C SER A 53 15.60 -4.12 -17.58
N CYS A 54 15.69 -3.46 -18.74
CA CYS A 54 14.98 -2.22 -19.08
C CYS A 54 13.49 -2.41 -19.46
N LYS A 55 12.97 -3.64 -19.48
CA LYS A 55 11.54 -3.91 -19.60
C LYS A 55 11.01 -4.42 -18.27
N TRP A 56 10.25 -3.57 -17.58
CA TRP A 56 9.59 -3.92 -16.33
C TRP A 56 8.25 -3.19 -16.21
N SER A 57 7.24 -3.87 -15.70
CA SER A 57 6.02 -3.28 -15.14
C SER A 57 5.59 -4.10 -13.93
N VAL A 58 4.77 -3.50 -13.05
CA VAL A 58 4.17 -4.22 -11.92
C VAL A 58 3.40 -5.44 -12.43
N ASP A 59 2.61 -5.29 -13.49
CA ASP A 59 1.85 -6.38 -14.09
C ASP A 59 2.75 -7.48 -14.66
N TYR A 60 3.86 -7.11 -15.29
CA TYR A 60 4.80 -8.07 -15.86
C TYR A 60 5.46 -8.94 -14.78
N VAL A 61 5.82 -8.35 -13.63
CA VAL A 61 6.51 -9.10 -12.55
C VAL A 61 5.55 -9.77 -11.58
N PHE A 62 4.50 -9.06 -11.17
CA PHE A 62 3.61 -9.51 -10.10
C PHE A 62 2.23 -9.95 -10.61
N GLY A 63 1.84 -9.65 -11.85
CA GLY A 63 0.50 -9.99 -12.34
C GLY A 63 0.15 -11.47 -12.22
N ASN A 64 1.05 -12.36 -12.65
CA ASN A 64 0.86 -13.81 -12.49
C ASN A 64 0.85 -14.26 -11.02
N VAL A 65 1.60 -13.58 -10.15
CA VAL A 65 1.63 -13.88 -8.72
C VAL A 65 0.32 -13.46 -8.07
N PHE A 66 -0.17 -12.25 -8.36
CA PHE A 66 -1.44 -11.73 -7.87
C PHE A 66 -2.61 -12.61 -8.32
N GLU A 67 -2.64 -13.03 -9.59
CA GLU A 67 -3.69 -13.93 -10.09
C GLU A 67 -3.67 -15.29 -9.35
N ARG A 68 -2.49 -15.88 -9.16
CA ARG A 68 -2.35 -17.13 -8.40
C ARG A 68 -2.79 -16.98 -6.94
N CYS A 69 -2.36 -15.91 -6.26
CA CYS A 69 -2.76 -15.64 -4.88
C CYS A 69 -4.28 -15.46 -4.76
N LYS A 70 -4.92 -14.79 -5.73
CA LYS A 70 -6.37 -14.64 -5.79
C LYS A 70 -7.06 -16.01 -5.92
N LEU A 71 -6.59 -16.85 -6.84
CA LEU A 71 -7.13 -18.20 -7.02
C LEU A 71 -6.92 -19.08 -5.78
N ASP A 72 -5.75 -19.05 -5.15
CA ASP A 72 -5.44 -19.81 -3.93
C ASP A 72 -6.32 -19.37 -2.75
N ALA A 73 -6.54 -18.06 -2.59
CA ALA A 73 -7.44 -17.53 -1.55
C ALA A 73 -8.88 -18.03 -1.76
N ILE A 74 -9.37 -18.00 -3.01
CA ILE A 74 -10.69 -18.53 -3.37
C ILE A 74 -10.76 -20.04 -3.09
N GLN A 75 -9.73 -20.81 -3.43
CA GLN A 75 -9.69 -22.25 -3.19
C GLN A 75 -9.65 -22.61 -1.69
N ARG A 76 -8.82 -21.91 -0.89
CA ARG A 76 -8.77 -22.08 0.57
C ARG A 76 -10.15 -21.81 1.19
N LYS A 77 -10.83 -20.76 0.74
CA LYS A 77 -12.19 -20.45 1.18
C LYS A 77 -13.18 -21.57 0.84
N ARG A 78 -13.15 -22.09 -0.41
CA ARG A 78 -14.01 -23.23 -0.80
C ARG A 78 -13.77 -24.43 0.11
N ARG A 79 -12.51 -24.71 0.47
CA ARG A 79 -12.17 -25.79 1.39
C ARG A 79 -12.72 -25.56 2.81
N LEU A 80 -12.60 -24.34 3.34
CA LEU A 80 -13.16 -23.97 4.65
C LEU A 80 -14.70 -24.06 4.65
N LEU A 81 -15.37 -23.50 3.62
CA LEU A 81 -16.82 -23.55 3.49
C LEU A 81 -17.36 -24.98 3.30
N GLN A 82 -16.59 -25.87 2.65
CA GLN A 82 -16.96 -27.29 2.53
C GLN A 82 -16.80 -28.05 3.85
N GLN A 83 -15.95 -27.59 4.77
CA GLN A 83 -15.82 -28.18 6.11
C GLN A 83 -16.97 -27.76 7.05
N ASP A 84 -17.56 -26.58 6.83
CA ASP A 84 -18.66 -26.05 7.65
C ASP A 84 -20.06 -26.48 7.15
N TYR A 85 -20.15 -27.22 6.04
CA TYR A 85 -21.43 -27.50 5.37
C TYR A 85 -22.13 -28.76 5.89
N ASN A 86 -22.82 -28.64 7.03
CA ASN A 86 -23.99 -29.46 7.35
C ASN A 86 -25.27 -28.71 6.92
N GLY A 87 -25.48 -28.62 5.60
CA GLY A 87 -26.75 -28.31 4.95
C GLY A 87 -27.33 -26.90 5.13
N GLU A 88 -27.29 -26.08 4.07
CA GLU A 88 -28.47 -25.33 3.59
C GLU A 88 -28.23 -24.61 2.24
N LYS A 89 -29.05 -25.05 1.26
CA LYS A 89 -29.42 -24.57 -0.09
C LYS A 89 -28.58 -23.56 -0.87
N GLU A 90 -28.38 -23.93 -2.13
CA GLU A 90 -27.95 -23.10 -3.26
C GLU A 90 -28.92 -21.92 -3.51
N GLY A 91 -28.34 -20.74 -3.72
CA GLY A 91 -29.05 -19.63 -4.37
C GLY A 91 -28.73 -18.27 -3.78
N GLU A 92 -27.57 -17.72 -4.11
CA GLU A 92 -27.34 -16.27 -4.30
C GLU A 92 -25.91 -16.09 -4.82
N LYS A 93 -25.74 -15.40 -5.95
CA LYS A 93 -24.43 -14.90 -6.37
C LYS A 93 -24.03 -13.81 -5.37
N LYS A 94 -23.46 -14.20 -4.22
CA LYS A 94 -22.82 -13.26 -3.31
C LYS A 94 -21.66 -12.64 -4.07
N GLU A 95 -21.79 -11.35 -4.39
CA GLU A 95 -20.69 -10.50 -4.83
C GLU A 95 -19.44 -10.80 -3.99
N ASP A 96 -18.25 -10.67 -4.60
CA ASP A 96 -16.96 -10.99 -3.99
C ASP A 96 -16.90 -10.53 -2.52
N MET A 97 -17.08 -11.47 -1.59
CA MET A 97 -17.10 -11.22 -0.14
C MET A 97 -15.79 -10.58 0.36
N TYR A 98 -14.73 -10.62 -0.44
CA TYR A 98 -13.48 -9.97 -0.15
C TYR A 98 -13.22 -8.85 -1.16
N PRO A 99 -12.82 -7.66 -0.69
CA PRO A 99 -12.39 -6.60 -1.57
C PRO A 99 -11.25 -7.07 -2.50
N ASN A 100 -11.27 -6.61 -3.76
CA ASN A 100 -10.24 -6.96 -4.72
C ASN A 100 -8.91 -6.27 -4.37
N PHE A 101 -7.82 -7.04 -4.38
CA PHE A 101 -6.46 -6.50 -4.37
C PHE A 101 -6.09 -6.05 -5.78
N THR A 102 -5.90 -4.75 -5.99
CA THR A 102 -5.58 -4.20 -7.32
C THR A 102 -4.51 -3.13 -7.23
N LEU A 103 -3.83 -2.89 -8.36
CA LEU A 103 -3.04 -1.69 -8.55
C LEU A 103 -3.98 -0.57 -9.02
N ARG A 104 -3.99 0.56 -8.30
CA ARG A 104 -4.71 1.77 -8.70
C ARG A 104 -3.73 2.93 -8.77
N GLU A 105 -3.51 3.43 -9.98
CA GLU A 105 -2.40 4.34 -10.29
C GLU A 105 -1.06 3.74 -9.82
N ASN A 106 -0.51 4.24 -8.70
CA ASN A 106 0.74 3.75 -8.12
C ASN A 106 0.55 3.07 -6.76
N ASP A 107 -0.67 2.84 -6.32
CA ASP A 107 -0.97 2.28 -5.00
C ASP A 107 -1.53 0.87 -5.09
N TYR A 108 -1.15 0.01 -4.15
CA TYR A 108 -1.87 -1.24 -3.91
C TYR A 108 -3.09 -0.93 -3.07
N VAL A 109 -4.27 -1.29 -3.59
CA VAL A 109 -5.56 -1.04 -2.94
C VAL A 109 -6.28 -2.35 -2.68
N LEU A 110 -7.02 -2.37 -1.58
CA LEU A 110 -7.97 -3.42 -1.24
C LEU A 110 -9.37 -2.81 -1.31
N GLY A 111 -10.05 -3.02 -2.43
CA GLY A 111 -11.31 -2.35 -2.74
C GLY A 111 -11.06 -0.87 -3.04
N GLN A 112 -11.45 0.01 -2.11
CA GLN A 112 -11.22 1.47 -2.23
C GLN A 112 -10.13 2.00 -1.29
N HIS A 113 -9.62 1.16 -0.38
CA HIS A 113 -8.66 1.54 0.64
C HIS A 113 -7.24 1.28 0.16
N LYS A 114 -6.35 2.25 0.37
CA LYS A 114 -4.93 2.07 0.10
C LYS A 114 -4.31 1.21 1.19
N ILE A 115 -3.63 0.15 0.78
CA ILE A 115 -2.90 -0.74 1.69
C ILE A 115 -1.40 -0.77 1.38
N GLY A 116 -0.96 -0.23 0.25
CA GLY A 116 0.45 -0.14 -0.09
C GLY A 116 0.78 1.08 -0.95
N GLY A 117 1.82 1.82 -0.57
CA GLY A 117 2.33 2.96 -1.34
C GLY A 117 3.58 2.59 -2.13
N ASN A 118 3.49 2.56 -3.45
CA ASN A 118 4.62 2.16 -4.27
C ASN A 118 5.46 3.37 -4.71
N ALA A 119 6.77 3.15 -4.80
CA ALA A 119 7.69 4.09 -5.40
C ALA A 119 8.77 3.34 -6.20
N GLN A 120 9.33 4.04 -7.19
CA GLN A 120 10.22 3.44 -8.18
C GLN A 120 11.41 4.35 -8.45
N ALA A 121 12.53 3.73 -8.79
CA ALA A 121 13.70 4.40 -9.34
C ALA A 121 14.19 3.59 -10.54
N ILE A 122 14.41 4.26 -11.67
CA ILE A 122 14.87 3.65 -12.92
C ILE A 122 16.14 4.37 -13.35
N THR A 123 17.19 3.61 -13.64
CA THR A 123 18.47 4.09 -14.14
C THR A 123 18.82 3.39 -15.45
N ALA A 124 19.94 3.76 -16.06
CA ALA A 124 20.41 3.08 -17.27
C ALA A 124 20.80 1.61 -17.01
N GLN A 125 21.12 1.25 -15.76
CA GLN A 125 21.64 -0.07 -15.38
C GLN A 125 20.59 -0.98 -14.74
N GLY A 126 19.38 -0.47 -14.49
CA GLY A 126 18.33 -1.25 -13.86
C GLY A 126 17.20 -0.43 -13.26
N TRP A 127 16.43 -1.09 -12.42
CA TRP A 127 15.27 -0.52 -11.75
C TRP A 127 15.13 -1.07 -10.35
N LEU A 128 14.42 -0.32 -9.53
CA LEU A 128 13.99 -0.70 -8.20
C LEU A 128 12.54 -0.28 -8.02
N HIS A 129 11.74 -1.19 -7.48
CA HIS A 129 10.39 -0.98 -7.03
C HIS A 129 10.35 -1.32 -5.55
N HIS A 130 9.83 -0.41 -4.73
CA HIS A 130 9.58 -0.71 -3.33
C HIS A 130 8.18 -0.30 -2.90
N THR A 131 7.70 -0.96 -1.87
CA THR A 131 6.39 -0.73 -1.28
C THR A 131 6.46 -0.89 0.22
N SER A 132 5.58 -0.16 0.90
CA SER A 132 5.30 -0.31 2.33
C SER A 132 3.83 -0.68 2.45
N PHE A 133 3.56 -1.87 3.01
CA PHE A 133 2.22 -2.35 3.29
C PHE A 133 1.81 -1.95 4.70
N LEU A 134 0.62 -1.36 4.79
CA LEU A 134 -0.09 -1.13 6.04
C LEU A 134 -0.65 -2.47 6.50
N TRP A 135 -0.08 -3.02 7.58
CA TRP A 135 -0.51 -4.29 8.15
C TRP A 135 -1.31 -4.06 9.44
N ASP A 136 -0.62 -3.84 10.56
CA ASP A 136 -1.21 -3.54 11.88
C ASP A 136 -0.63 -2.24 12.44
N TYR A 137 -0.68 -1.20 11.60
CA TYR A 137 -0.05 0.08 11.89
C TYR A 137 -0.84 0.84 12.97
N GLN A 138 -0.14 1.67 13.74
CA GLN A 138 -0.75 2.55 14.73
C GLN A 138 -1.35 3.78 14.06
N GLN A 139 -2.67 3.87 14.09
CA GLN A 139 -3.45 4.89 13.39
C GLN A 139 -3.11 6.31 13.84
N GLU A 140 -2.77 6.49 15.12
CA GLU A 140 -2.42 7.78 15.70
C GLU A 140 -1.22 8.42 15.00
N ASN A 141 -0.33 7.60 14.43
CA ASN A 141 0.83 8.08 13.70
C ASN A 141 0.44 8.79 12.39
N MET A 142 -0.77 8.59 11.86
CA MET A 142 -1.25 9.32 10.68
C MET A 142 -1.46 10.82 10.96
N ALA A 143 -1.57 11.23 12.23
CA ALA A 143 -1.67 12.64 12.62
C ALA A 143 -0.41 13.46 12.28
N TYR A 144 0.73 12.80 12.07
CA TYR A 144 1.96 13.46 11.61
C TYR A 144 1.90 13.89 10.14
N LEU A 145 1.00 13.30 9.35
CA LEU A 145 0.88 13.59 7.92
C LEU A 145 -0.16 14.69 7.64
N SER A 146 0.21 15.62 6.78
CA SER A 146 -0.71 16.59 6.20
C SER A 146 -1.36 16.03 4.93
N LEU A 147 -2.54 16.55 4.57
CA LEU A 147 -3.17 16.24 3.30
C LEU A 147 -2.35 16.87 2.15
N PRO A 148 -1.73 16.08 1.25
CA PRO A 148 -0.86 16.63 0.24
C PRO A 148 -1.67 17.34 -0.87
N GLN A 149 -1.15 18.47 -1.37
CA GLN A 149 -1.76 19.19 -2.50
C GLN A 149 -1.83 18.32 -3.77
N LYS A 150 -0.79 17.51 -4.02
CA LYS A 150 -0.76 16.55 -5.11
C LYS A 150 -1.09 15.17 -4.56
N ARG A 151 -2.19 14.59 -5.06
CA ARG A 151 -2.71 13.30 -4.63
C ARG A 151 -3.35 12.55 -5.81
N PRO A 152 -3.44 11.21 -5.75
CA PRO A 152 -4.22 10.43 -6.71
C PRO A 152 -5.66 10.92 -6.80
N GLU A 153 -6.26 10.88 -7.98
CA GLU A 153 -7.63 11.37 -8.17
C GLU A 153 -8.61 10.59 -7.30
N TYR A 154 -8.40 9.28 -7.18
CA TYR A 154 -9.24 8.42 -6.36
C TYR A 154 -9.12 8.62 -4.85
N ARG A 155 -8.08 9.32 -4.37
CA ARG A 155 -8.00 9.70 -2.96
C ARG A 155 -9.11 10.69 -2.63
N GLY A 156 -9.39 11.64 -3.53
CA GLY A 156 -10.25 12.78 -3.25
C GLY A 156 -9.80 13.53 -1.99
N ASP A 157 -10.77 14.00 -1.20
CA ASP A 157 -10.54 14.69 0.08
C ASP A 157 -10.58 13.78 1.31
N ARG A 158 -10.47 12.45 1.13
CA ARG A 158 -10.48 11.50 2.23
C ARG A 158 -9.32 11.77 3.20
N ILE A 159 -9.64 11.72 4.49
CA ILE A 159 -8.64 11.71 5.55
C ILE A 159 -7.82 10.41 5.47
N HIS A 160 -6.67 10.37 6.14
CA HIS A 160 -5.76 9.21 6.06
C HIS A 160 -6.44 7.90 6.47
N ASP A 161 -7.33 7.94 7.44
CA ASP A 161 -8.04 6.78 7.99
C ASP A 161 -9.04 6.16 7.00
N ASP A 162 -9.59 6.99 6.12
CA ASP A 162 -10.58 6.58 5.12
C ASP A 162 -9.93 6.29 3.75
N PHE A 163 -8.61 6.46 3.61
CA PHE A 163 -7.91 6.43 2.33
C PHE A 163 -7.51 5.03 1.85
#